data_AF-A0A3E2DL53-F1
#
_entry.id   AF-A0A3E2DL53-F1
#
_cell.length_a   1.000
_cell.length_b   1.000
_cell.length_c   1.000
_cell.angle_alpha   90.00
_cell.angle_beta   90.00
_cell.angle_gamma   90.00
#
_symmetry.space_group_name_H-M   'P 1'
#
loop_
_entity.id
_entity.type
_entity.pdbx_description
1 polymer ?
#
loop_
_entity_poly.entity_id
_entity_poly.type
_entity_poly.pdbx_seq_one_letter_code
_entity_poly.pdbx_strand_id
1 'polypeptide(L)'
;MPASDMKGSFSESHDDWLPQLYQEEWDAFVRLATLLLADQRVAEAAVIAAFVTSYRRDPRLHSHQHAVSYLRTAVVNKARGRQPAERDTTPPQAPDELAYWCLWGLPARQREVLVLKFATADLSDDEIAETLGMSVNGVHNNETKGLTAIGETLRPDSHTNPGHADPRVEAVVRSALETIMESIRPNSGYDAITSQISRKPRRGLPANWIVALACLVALGLGILSPLLGSNHGSTTSDSEAAPAARTPQASDQSLPTVQTGLDVFYLGRDDGLIHRELRDLPTLGDLLGTAVGAVLNVAPLDPNYTSGWAAGQVNRASVKGKRITIDLSASAFSQFKNGEQVQRAIQQLVVTATAAVGDRTGDKSVRILVDGSPNLPIIGKPATDFVDEGLAQCARVWVDTPQAGADVPSGKITISGLAQPTVSVMTYEVRSPQGNQMVTSGQINISATDGDRWRPWSATVTIPKGEYDVVIREGNRIADEKVVTAK
;
A
#
# COMPACT_ATOMS: atom_id res chain seq x y z
N MET A 1 5.16 38.89 2.34
CA MET A 1 5.06 38.22 1.03
C MET A 1 3.98 37.16 1.18
N PRO A 2 2.77 37.33 0.63
CA PRO A 2 1.75 36.30 0.79
C PRO A 2 2.12 35.09 -0.07
N ALA A 3 1.88 33.90 0.49
CA ALA A 3 2.01 32.62 -0.17
C ALA A 3 0.83 32.45 -1.15
N SER A 4 1.02 32.86 -2.39
CA SER A 4 0.14 32.51 -3.50
C SER A 4 1.01 32.13 -4.71
N ASP A 5 0.61 31.05 -5.39
CA ASP A 5 1.11 30.57 -6.68
C ASP A 5 2.37 29.69 -6.69
N MET A 6 2.22 28.46 -6.19
CA MET A 6 2.86 27.28 -6.83
C MET A 6 1.91 26.07 -6.77
N LYS A 7 0.72 26.19 -7.39
CA LYS A 7 -0.03 25.01 -7.87
C LYS A 7 0.71 24.52 -9.13
N GLY A 8 1.15 23.27 -9.12
CA GLY A 8 1.78 22.67 -10.30
C GLY A 8 0.86 22.76 -11.51
N SER A 9 1.44 23.09 -12.67
CA SER A 9 0.73 23.12 -13.95
C SER A 9 0.02 21.78 -14.18
N PHE A 10 -1.31 21.79 -14.29
CA PHE A 10 -2.08 20.62 -14.71
C PHE A 10 -1.60 20.21 -16.11
N SER A 11 -1.14 18.97 -16.27
CA SER A 11 -0.75 18.43 -17.57
C SER A 11 -2.00 17.89 -18.27
N GLU A 12 -2.25 18.33 -19.51
CA GLU A 12 -3.31 17.77 -20.35
C GLU A 12 -2.95 16.38 -20.88
N SER A 13 -1.69 15.95 -20.71
CA SER A 13 -1.24 14.61 -21.08
C SER A 13 -1.93 13.56 -20.21
N HIS A 14 -2.43 12.54 -20.88
CA HIS A 14 -3.17 11.45 -20.28
C HIS A 14 -2.42 10.71 -19.17
N ASP A 15 -1.14 10.44 -19.42
CA ASP A 15 -0.29 9.68 -18.50
C ASP A 15 0.10 10.51 -17.26
N ASP A 16 -0.13 11.83 -17.30
CA ASP A 16 0.23 12.75 -16.23
C ASP A 16 -0.98 13.13 -15.37
N TRP A 17 -2.17 13.36 -15.96
CA TRP A 17 -3.34 13.74 -15.17
C TRP A 17 -3.88 12.59 -14.33
N LEU A 18 -3.79 11.33 -14.81
CA LEU A 18 -4.35 10.19 -14.08
C LEU A 18 -3.66 9.98 -12.72
N PRO A 19 -2.32 9.90 -12.63
CA PRO A 19 -1.64 9.79 -11.35
C PRO A 19 -1.91 10.99 -10.44
N GLN A 20 -1.94 12.21 -10.99
CA GLN A 20 -2.21 13.43 -10.22
C GLN A 20 -3.62 13.41 -9.62
N LEU A 21 -4.64 13.16 -10.44
CA LEU A 21 -6.04 13.15 -10.01
C LEU A 21 -6.33 11.97 -9.07
N TYR A 22 -5.64 10.83 -9.25
CA TYR A 22 -5.70 9.73 -8.30
C TYR A 22 -5.14 10.15 -6.93
N GLN A 23 -3.97 10.78 -6.89
CA GLN A 23 -3.34 11.19 -5.63
C GLN A 23 -4.17 12.25 -4.88
N GLU A 24 -4.75 13.20 -5.61
CA GLU A 24 -5.46 14.33 -5.01
C GLU A 24 -6.90 13.98 -4.62
N GLU A 25 -7.60 13.11 -5.37
CA GLU A 25 -9.06 12.97 -5.26
C GLU A 25 -9.55 11.54 -4.97
N TRP A 26 -8.68 10.52 -4.95
CA TRP A 26 -9.09 9.13 -4.75
C TRP A 26 -9.94 8.95 -3.49
N ASP A 27 -9.46 9.44 -2.35
CA ASP A 27 -10.14 9.30 -1.06
C ASP A 27 -11.50 9.99 -1.07
N ALA A 28 -11.58 11.20 -1.65
CA ALA A 28 -12.81 11.95 -1.76
C ALA A 28 -13.84 11.21 -2.64
N PHE A 29 -13.41 10.65 -3.77
CA PHE A 29 -14.29 9.87 -4.64
C PHE A 29 -14.74 8.55 -4.04
N VAL A 30 -13.87 7.85 -3.29
CA VAL A 30 -14.27 6.61 -2.59
C VAL A 30 -15.27 6.92 -1.49
N ARG A 31 -15.05 7.98 -0.70
CA ARG A 31 -16.02 8.42 0.32
C ARG A 31 -17.37 8.78 -0.31
N LEU A 32 -17.37 9.59 -1.37
CA LEU A 32 -18.57 9.92 -2.14
C LEU A 32 -19.30 8.66 -2.64
N ALA A 33 -18.57 7.75 -3.30
CA ALA A 33 -19.15 6.52 -3.83
C ALA A 33 -19.66 5.60 -2.72
N THR A 34 -19.01 5.56 -1.56
CA THR A 34 -19.42 4.75 -0.40
C THR A 34 -20.71 5.29 0.19
N LEU A 35 -20.89 6.60 0.33
CA LEU A 35 -22.16 7.19 0.74
C LEU A 35 -23.30 6.87 -0.24
N LEU A 36 -22.99 6.71 -1.53
CA LEU A 36 -23.95 6.34 -2.58
C LEU A 36 -24.18 4.83 -2.72
N LEU A 37 -23.33 3.97 -2.14
CA LEU A 37 -23.35 2.50 -2.28
C LEU A 37 -23.51 1.72 -0.97
N ALA A 38 -23.25 2.33 0.19
CA ALA A 38 -23.22 1.75 1.54
C ALA A 38 -22.23 0.58 1.72
N ASP A 39 -21.40 0.31 0.71
CA ASP A 39 -20.37 -0.71 0.72
C ASP A 39 -19.08 -0.13 0.10
N GLN A 40 -18.04 -0.01 0.93
CA GLN A 40 -16.76 0.57 0.51
C GLN A 40 -16.09 -0.25 -0.61
N ARG A 41 -16.17 -1.58 -0.58
CA ARG A 41 -15.52 -2.44 -1.59
C ARG A 41 -16.20 -2.26 -2.95
N VAL A 42 -17.53 -2.18 -2.95
CA VAL A 42 -18.30 -1.90 -4.17
C VAL A 42 -18.04 -0.47 -4.68
N ALA A 43 -17.88 0.48 -3.75
CA ALA A 43 -17.54 1.86 -4.07
C ALA A 43 -16.14 2.01 -4.69
N GLU A 44 -15.11 1.42 -4.10
CA GLU A 44 -13.75 1.37 -4.65
C GLU A 44 -13.76 0.80 -6.08
N ALA A 45 -14.48 -0.32 -6.30
CA ALA A 45 -14.64 -0.89 -7.64
C ALA A 45 -15.37 0.04 -8.63
N ALA A 46 -16.34 0.83 -8.17
CA ALA A 46 -17.02 1.83 -8.98
C ALA A 46 -16.10 2.99 -9.37
N VAL A 47 -15.31 3.49 -8.42
CA VAL A 47 -14.32 4.57 -8.64
C VAL A 47 -13.22 4.09 -9.59
N ILE A 48 -12.65 2.90 -9.38
CA ILE A 48 -11.70 2.27 -10.30
C ILE A 48 -12.29 2.22 -11.72
N ALA A 49 -13.53 1.74 -11.86
CA ALA A 49 -14.19 1.66 -13.15
C ALA A 49 -14.39 3.05 -13.79
N ALA A 50 -14.61 4.10 -12.99
CA ALA A 50 -14.70 5.48 -13.46
C ALA A 50 -13.35 5.96 -13.99
N PHE A 51 -12.28 5.86 -13.21
CA PHE A 51 -10.91 6.19 -13.63
C PHE A 51 -10.51 5.45 -14.91
N VAL A 52 -10.71 4.13 -14.97
CA VAL A 52 -10.38 3.31 -16.16
C VAL A 52 -11.19 3.72 -17.39
N THR A 53 -12.49 4.01 -17.22
CA THR A 53 -13.34 4.42 -18.35
C THR A 53 -12.98 5.82 -18.83
N SER A 54 -12.69 6.74 -17.91
CA SER A 54 -12.23 8.10 -18.22
C SER A 54 -10.88 8.07 -18.94
N TYR A 55 -9.92 7.28 -18.43
CA TYR A 55 -8.62 7.07 -19.07
C TYR A 55 -8.82 6.59 -20.52
N ARG A 56 -9.53 5.48 -20.71
CA ARG A 56 -9.74 4.91 -22.05
C ARG A 56 -10.53 5.79 -23.02
N ARG A 57 -11.38 6.68 -22.50
CA ARG A 57 -12.18 7.61 -23.32
C ARG A 57 -11.35 8.81 -23.78
N ASP A 58 -10.28 9.13 -23.05
CA ASP A 58 -9.35 10.22 -23.35
C ASP A 58 -10.07 11.55 -23.68
N PRO A 59 -10.87 12.08 -22.73
CA PRO A 59 -11.57 13.34 -22.93
C PRO A 59 -10.59 14.52 -22.96
N ARG A 60 -10.97 15.60 -23.66
CA ARG A 60 -10.22 16.86 -23.59
C ARG A 60 -10.47 17.54 -22.25
N LEU A 61 -9.49 17.45 -21.35
CA LEU A 61 -9.51 18.05 -20.02
C LEU A 61 -8.61 19.28 -20.01
N HIS A 62 -9.21 20.47 -19.94
CA HIS A 62 -8.50 21.76 -20.04
C HIS A 62 -7.99 22.31 -18.69
N SER A 63 -8.35 21.68 -17.57
CA SER A 63 -7.91 22.10 -16.23
C SER A 63 -8.12 21.00 -15.19
N HIS A 64 -7.45 21.11 -14.06
CA HIS A 64 -7.65 20.21 -12.92
C HIS A 64 -9.11 20.17 -12.47
N GLN A 65 -9.74 21.34 -12.26
CA GLN A 65 -11.14 21.42 -11.82
C GLN A 65 -12.12 20.79 -12.82
N HIS A 66 -11.84 20.92 -14.13
CA HIS A 66 -12.62 20.24 -15.16
C HIS A 66 -12.43 18.72 -15.10
N ALA A 67 -11.21 18.23 -14.85
CA ALA A 67 -10.92 16.81 -14.65
C ALA A 67 -11.64 16.23 -13.43
N VAL A 68 -11.60 16.93 -12.28
CA VAL A 68 -12.32 16.55 -11.06
C VAL A 68 -13.82 16.45 -11.34
N SER A 69 -14.42 17.45 -11.99
CA SER A 69 -15.86 17.49 -12.28
C SER A 69 -16.28 16.40 -13.27
N TYR A 70 -15.47 16.17 -14.31
CA TYR A 70 -15.68 15.08 -15.25
C TYR A 70 -15.63 13.72 -14.55
N LEU A 71 -14.64 13.50 -13.69
CA LEU A 71 -14.48 12.24 -12.98
C LEU A 71 -15.57 12.04 -11.92
N ARG A 72 -16.00 13.08 -11.21
CA ARG A 72 -17.16 13.05 -10.30
C ARG A 72 -18.40 12.53 -11.02
N THR A 73 -18.67 13.06 -12.21
CA THR A 73 -19.77 12.62 -13.07
C THR A 73 -19.63 11.13 -13.43
N ALA A 74 -18.42 10.69 -13.80
CA ALA A 74 -18.16 9.29 -14.09
C ALA A 74 -18.38 8.38 -12.86
N VAL A 75 -17.92 8.79 -11.67
CA VAL A 75 -18.07 8.06 -10.40
C VAL A 75 -19.54 7.90 -10.04
N VAL A 76 -20.33 8.98 -10.04
CA VAL A 76 -21.77 8.95 -9.76
C VAL A 76 -22.48 8.01 -10.74
N ASN A 77 -22.15 8.09 -12.03
CA ASN A 77 -22.73 7.19 -13.03
C ASN A 77 -22.36 5.71 -12.81
N LYS A 78 -21.12 5.40 -12.40
CA LYS A 78 -20.70 4.02 -12.06
C LYS A 78 -21.35 3.51 -10.78
N ALA A 79 -21.57 4.37 -9.79
CA ALA A 79 -22.27 4.05 -8.56
C ALA A 79 -23.77 3.80 -8.83
N ARG A 80 -24.42 4.62 -9.66
CA ARG A 80 -25.84 4.43 -10.04
C ARG A 80 -26.12 3.04 -10.61
N GLY A 81 -25.21 2.51 -11.42
CA GLY A 81 -25.34 1.15 -11.99
C GLY A 81 -25.03 0.00 -11.01
N ARG A 82 -24.66 0.29 -9.76
CA ARG A 82 -24.27 -0.69 -8.72
C ARG A 82 -25.10 -0.55 -7.44
N GLN A 83 -26.17 0.24 -7.51
CA GLN A 83 -27.11 0.42 -6.43
C GLN A 83 -27.59 -0.94 -5.88
N PRO A 84 -27.49 -1.19 -4.56
CA PRO A 84 -27.97 -2.44 -3.98
C PRO A 84 -29.48 -2.58 -4.22
N ALA A 85 -29.90 -3.80 -4.56
CA ALA A 85 -31.32 -4.11 -4.82
C ALA A 85 -32.14 -4.19 -3.53
N GLU A 86 -31.50 -4.44 -2.39
CA GLU A 86 -32.13 -4.70 -1.10
C GLU A 86 -31.46 -3.86 -0.02
N ARG A 87 -32.27 -3.34 0.91
CA ARG A 87 -31.85 -2.50 2.03
C ARG A 87 -32.22 -3.21 3.33
N ASP A 88 -31.40 -3.00 4.35
CA ASP A 88 -31.71 -3.48 5.69
C ASP A 88 -33.05 -2.92 6.18
N THR A 89 -33.94 -3.82 6.59
CA THR A 89 -35.33 -3.49 6.94
C THR A 89 -35.47 -2.93 8.34
N THR A 90 -34.47 -3.06 9.19
CA THR A 90 -34.54 -2.62 10.59
C THR A 90 -33.96 -1.20 10.72
N PRO A 91 -34.76 -0.19 11.09
CA PRO A 91 -34.27 1.16 11.29
C PRO A 91 -33.45 1.28 12.59
N PRO A 92 -32.28 1.94 12.57
CA PRO A 92 -31.51 2.22 13.78
C PRO A 92 -32.21 3.26 14.66
N GLN A 93 -31.81 3.32 15.94
CA GLN A 93 -32.44 4.19 16.94
C GLN A 93 -31.73 5.55 17.09
N ALA A 94 -30.43 5.63 16.82
CA ALA A 94 -29.68 6.87 16.91
C ALA A 94 -30.10 7.83 15.77
N PRO A 95 -30.35 9.13 16.03
CA PRO A 95 -30.85 10.06 15.02
C PRO A 95 -29.98 10.16 13.75
N ASP A 96 -28.66 10.20 13.90
CA ASP A 96 -27.73 10.34 12.77
C ASP A 96 -27.68 9.04 11.94
N GLU A 97 -27.64 7.89 12.61
CA GLU A 97 -27.74 6.57 11.94
C GLU A 97 -29.10 6.41 11.24
N LEU A 98 -30.18 6.89 11.85
CA LEU A 98 -31.53 6.85 11.28
C LEU A 98 -31.64 7.77 10.07
N ALA A 99 -31.04 8.97 10.12
CA ALA A 99 -31.02 9.88 8.98
C ALA A 99 -30.24 9.31 7.79
N TYR A 100 -29.08 8.70 8.04
CA TYR A 100 -28.35 8.00 6.98
C TYR A 100 -29.12 6.78 6.47
N TRP A 101 -29.74 6.01 7.37
CA TRP A 101 -30.63 4.94 6.99
C TRP A 101 -31.72 5.50 6.06
N CYS A 102 -32.48 6.52 6.44
CA CYS A 102 -33.56 7.13 5.64
C CYS A 102 -33.10 7.60 4.26
N LEU A 103 -31.89 8.18 4.15
CA LEU A 103 -31.29 8.59 2.89
C LEU A 103 -31.20 7.43 1.88
N TRP A 104 -31.01 6.20 2.37
CA TRP A 104 -31.01 4.97 1.57
C TRP A 104 -32.40 4.49 1.13
N GLY A 105 -33.46 4.94 1.78
CA GLY A 105 -34.85 4.71 1.38
C GLY A 105 -35.36 5.65 0.29
N LEU A 106 -34.60 6.70 -0.04
CA LEU A 106 -35.00 7.69 -1.02
C LEU A 106 -34.86 7.16 -2.46
N PRO A 107 -35.67 7.68 -3.41
CA PRO A 107 -35.39 7.58 -4.83
C PRO A 107 -33.96 8.02 -5.16
N ALA A 108 -33.30 7.30 -6.06
CA ALA A 108 -31.87 7.47 -6.34
C ALA A 108 -31.46 8.92 -6.61
N ARG A 109 -32.27 9.68 -7.36
CA ARG A 109 -31.98 11.09 -7.68
C ARG A 109 -32.03 12.02 -6.46
N GLN A 110 -32.94 11.78 -5.51
CA GLN A 110 -33.02 12.56 -4.28
C GLN A 110 -31.79 12.28 -3.42
N ARG A 111 -31.44 11.00 -3.24
CA ARG A 111 -30.23 10.59 -2.52
C ARG A 111 -28.97 11.20 -3.14
N GLU A 112 -28.80 11.10 -4.45
CA GLU A 112 -27.64 11.65 -5.17
C GLU A 112 -27.47 13.16 -4.93
N VAL A 113 -28.58 13.91 -4.96
CA VAL A 113 -28.57 15.36 -4.67
C VAL A 113 -28.14 15.64 -3.24
N LEU A 114 -28.74 14.97 -2.24
CA LEU A 114 -28.41 15.23 -0.83
C LEU A 114 -26.96 14.85 -0.51
N VAL A 115 -26.46 13.72 -1.06
CA VAL A 115 -25.07 13.31 -0.86
C VAL A 115 -24.11 14.30 -1.51
N LEU A 116 -24.31 14.69 -2.77
CA LEU A 116 -23.43 15.67 -3.42
C LEU A 116 -23.44 17.02 -2.70
N LYS A 117 -24.60 17.48 -2.25
CA LYS A 117 -24.77 18.79 -1.60
C LYS A 117 -24.20 18.86 -0.19
N PHE A 118 -24.30 17.78 0.58
CA PHE A 118 -23.94 17.80 2.01
C PHE A 118 -22.63 17.08 2.33
N ALA A 119 -22.17 16.16 1.47
CA ALA A 119 -20.92 15.43 1.68
C ALA A 119 -19.73 15.97 0.85
N THR A 120 -19.97 16.86 -0.11
CA THR A 120 -18.90 17.47 -0.93
C THR A 120 -18.83 18.96 -0.60
N ALA A 121 -17.72 19.40 -0.01
CA ALA A 121 -17.51 20.81 0.27
C ALA A 121 -17.46 21.64 -1.01
N ASP A 122 -17.94 22.88 -0.94
CA ASP A 122 -17.84 23.90 -1.99
C ASP A 122 -18.50 23.55 -3.35
N LEU A 123 -19.40 22.55 -3.40
CA LEU A 123 -20.12 22.20 -4.62
C LEU A 123 -21.40 23.04 -4.78
N SER A 124 -21.46 23.82 -5.85
CA SER A 124 -22.64 24.66 -6.16
C SER A 124 -23.80 23.84 -6.75
N ASP A 125 -25.02 24.38 -6.66
CA ASP A 125 -26.20 23.73 -7.25
C ASP A 125 -26.09 23.58 -8.79
N ASP A 126 -25.35 24.48 -9.45
CA ASP A 126 -25.04 24.40 -10.88
C ASP A 126 -24.12 23.20 -11.19
N GLU A 127 -23.06 23.00 -10.39
CA GLU A 127 -22.14 21.86 -10.54
C GLU A 127 -22.82 20.53 -10.20
N ILE A 128 -23.76 20.52 -9.23
CA ILE A 128 -24.59 19.35 -8.92
C ILE A 128 -25.52 19.04 -10.11
N ALA A 129 -26.17 20.06 -10.66
CA ALA A 129 -27.04 19.93 -11.82
C ALA A 129 -26.28 19.35 -13.03
N GLU A 130 -25.07 19.86 -13.30
CA GLU A 130 -24.16 19.35 -14.33
C GLU A 130 -23.77 17.89 -14.06
N THR A 131 -23.29 17.58 -12.85
CA THR A 131 -22.86 16.23 -12.44
C THR A 131 -23.97 15.20 -12.64
N LEU A 132 -25.22 15.58 -12.34
CA LEU A 132 -26.36 14.67 -12.40
C LEU A 132 -27.11 14.71 -13.74
N GLY A 133 -26.80 15.66 -14.64
CA GLY A 133 -27.50 15.86 -15.89
C GLY A 133 -28.97 16.25 -15.70
N MET A 134 -29.24 17.18 -14.79
CA MET A 134 -30.57 17.74 -14.54
C MET A 134 -30.53 19.28 -14.50
N SER A 135 -31.68 19.94 -14.39
CA SER A 135 -31.74 21.40 -14.18
C SER A 135 -31.48 21.75 -12.71
N VAL A 136 -31.04 22.98 -12.43
CA VAL A 136 -30.89 23.53 -11.08
C VAL A 136 -32.20 23.46 -10.29
N ASN A 137 -33.33 23.83 -10.92
CA ASN A 137 -34.66 23.65 -10.32
C ASN A 137 -34.95 22.17 -10.02
N GLY A 138 -34.43 21.25 -10.84
CA GLY A 138 -34.46 19.81 -10.57
C GLY A 138 -33.67 19.42 -9.33
N VAL A 139 -32.51 20.03 -9.09
CA VAL A 139 -31.72 19.86 -7.86
C VAL A 139 -32.54 20.31 -6.64
N HIS A 140 -33.03 21.55 -6.62
CA HIS A 140 -33.85 22.09 -5.52
C HIS A 140 -35.10 21.26 -5.24
N ASN A 141 -35.78 20.80 -6.30
CA ASN A 141 -36.97 19.96 -6.15
C ASN A 141 -36.63 18.58 -5.54
N ASN A 142 -35.52 17.96 -5.94
CA ASN A 142 -35.11 16.67 -5.39
C ASN A 142 -34.57 16.81 -3.96
N GLU A 143 -33.85 17.89 -3.67
CA GLU A 143 -33.40 18.25 -2.32
C GLU A 143 -34.60 18.42 -1.38
N THR A 144 -35.55 19.28 -1.75
CA THR A 144 -36.75 19.56 -0.92
C THR A 144 -37.52 18.27 -0.67
N LYS A 145 -37.79 17.46 -1.71
CA LYS A 145 -38.51 16.19 -1.57
C LYS A 145 -37.76 15.19 -0.69
N GLY A 146 -36.44 15.08 -0.85
CA GLY A 146 -35.61 14.19 -0.04
C GLY A 146 -35.61 14.58 1.44
N LEU A 147 -35.44 15.87 1.74
CA LEU A 147 -35.46 16.38 3.11
C LEU A 147 -36.84 16.26 3.77
N THR A 148 -37.93 16.52 3.02
CA THR A 148 -39.30 16.29 3.52
C THR A 148 -39.51 14.81 3.87
N ALA A 149 -39.13 13.88 2.99
CA ALA A 149 -39.30 12.44 3.23
C ALA A 149 -38.47 11.92 4.42
N ILE A 150 -37.23 12.40 4.58
CA ILE A 150 -36.42 12.09 5.77
C ILE A 150 -37.08 12.69 7.02
N GLY A 151 -37.57 13.93 6.94
CA GLY A 151 -38.23 14.63 8.03
C GLY A 151 -39.49 13.92 8.53
N GLU A 152 -40.34 13.40 7.64
CA GLU A 152 -41.53 12.60 8.00
C GLU A 152 -41.16 11.35 8.81
N THR A 153 -39.99 10.75 8.54
CA THR A 153 -39.53 9.56 9.27
C THR A 153 -38.87 9.91 10.61
N LEU A 154 -38.04 10.97 10.63
CA LEU A 154 -37.38 11.43 11.86
C LEU A 154 -38.35 12.08 12.85
N ARG A 155 -39.46 12.66 12.33
CA ARG A 155 -40.38 13.50 13.08
C ARG A 155 -41.84 13.38 12.57
N PRO A 156 -42.50 12.23 12.79
CA PRO A 156 -43.84 11.97 12.25
C PRO A 156 -44.93 12.96 12.70
N ASP A 157 -44.77 13.65 13.84
CA ASP A 157 -45.76 14.60 14.38
C ASP A 157 -45.43 16.09 14.12
N SER A 158 -44.37 16.38 13.34
CA SER A 158 -43.96 17.77 13.09
C SER A 158 -44.69 18.36 11.88
N HIS A 159 -45.51 19.40 12.11
CA HIS A 159 -46.10 20.21 11.05
C HIS A 159 -45.01 21.04 10.36
N THR A 160 -44.42 20.51 9.29
CA THR A 160 -43.58 21.29 8.38
C THR A 160 -44.47 21.94 7.31
N ASN A 161 -44.13 23.16 6.90
CA ASN A 161 -44.84 23.81 5.79
C ASN A 161 -44.59 23.00 4.50
N PRO A 162 -45.64 22.57 3.76
CA PRO A 162 -45.45 21.80 2.55
C PRO A 162 -44.63 22.61 1.53
N GLY A 163 -43.53 22.02 1.06
CA GLY A 163 -42.65 22.62 0.06
C GLY A 163 -41.46 23.43 0.62
N HIS A 164 -41.18 23.39 1.93
CA HIS A 164 -39.94 23.92 2.50
C HIS A 164 -39.24 22.88 3.36
N ALA A 165 -37.94 22.65 3.12
CA ALA A 165 -37.15 21.74 3.93
C ALA A 165 -36.96 22.31 5.35
N ASP A 166 -37.11 21.47 6.39
CA ASP A 166 -36.81 21.86 7.78
C ASP A 166 -35.28 21.97 7.94
N PRO A 167 -34.72 23.15 8.27
CA PRO A 167 -33.27 23.32 8.46
C PRO A 167 -32.67 22.39 9.52
N ARG A 168 -33.49 21.91 10.47
CA ARG A 168 -33.06 20.94 11.48
C ARG A 168 -32.84 19.55 10.88
N VAL A 169 -33.67 19.16 9.91
CA VAL A 169 -33.51 17.88 9.20
C VAL A 169 -32.26 17.94 8.32
N GLU A 170 -32.03 19.07 7.64
CA GLU A 170 -30.79 19.30 6.89
C GLU A 170 -29.55 19.12 7.79
N ALA A 171 -29.53 19.77 8.96
CA ALA A 171 -28.41 19.69 9.88
C ALA A 171 -28.13 18.25 10.35
N VAL A 172 -29.18 17.46 10.63
CA VAL A 172 -29.04 16.05 11.02
C VAL A 172 -28.51 15.20 9.85
N VAL A 173 -29.02 15.41 8.63
CA VAL A 173 -28.51 14.70 7.44
C VAL A 173 -27.04 15.03 7.19
N ARG A 174 -26.66 16.30 7.33
CA ARG A 174 -25.26 16.74 7.22
C ARG A 174 -24.37 16.06 8.26
N SER A 175 -24.75 16.11 9.54
CA SER A 175 -24.04 15.45 10.66
C SER A 175 -23.84 13.95 10.40
N ALA A 176 -24.90 13.27 9.94
CA ALA A 176 -24.85 11.85 9.63
C ALA A 176 -23.87 11.52 8.50
N LEU A 177 -23.88 12.30 7.42
CA LEU A 177 -22.96 12.12 6.29
C LEU A 177 -21.51 12.40 6.71
N GLU A 178 -21.25 13.47 7.46
CA GLU A 178 -19.93 13.81 8.00
C GLU A 178 -19.37 12.70 8.90
N THR A 179 -20.19 12.21 9.83
CA THR A 179 -19.81 11.11 10.75
C THR A 179 -19.41 9.85 9.97
N ILE A 180 -20.18 9.50 8.94
CA ILE A 180 -19.87 8.31 8.13
C ILE A 180 -18.64 8.54 7.28
N MET A 181 -18.47 9.72 6.68
CA MET A 181 -17.27 10.08 5.95
C MET A 181 -16.01 9.91 6.80
N GLU A 182 -16.04 10.33 8.07
CA GLU A 182 -14.92 10.20 9.01
C GLU A 182 -14.58 8.76 9.36
N SER A 183 -15.52 7.82 9.23
CA SER A 183 -15.28 6.39 9.48
C SER A 183 -14.63 5.65 8.30
N ILE A 184 -14.81 6.15 7.08
CA ILE A 184 -14.34 5.49 5.85
C ILE A 184 -12.80 5.58 5.75
N ARG A 185 -12.17 4.46 5.41
CA ARG A 185 -10.71 4.34 5.23
C ARG A 185 -10.43 3.73 3.85
N PRO A 186 -10.38 4.54 2.77
CA PRO A 186 -10.18 4.05 1.41
C PRO A 186 -8.90 3.22 1.28
N ASN A 187 -8.96 2.06 0.61
CA ASN A 187 -7.77 1.32 0.21
C ASN A 187 -7.20 1.91 -1.09
N SER A 188 -5.91 1.71 -1.35
CA SER A 188 -5.32 2.11 -2.64
C SER A 188 -5.92 1.31 -3.80
N GLY A 189 -6.46 2.00 -4.81
CA GLY A 189 -7.00 1.42 -6.04
C GLY A 189 -6.09 1.56 -7.28
N TYR A 190 -4.91 2.16 -7.14
CA TYR A 190 -4.06 2.53 -8.28
C TYR A 190 -3.65 1.35 -9.15
N ASP A 191 -3.26 0.22 -8.56
CA ASP A 191 -2.84 -0.97 -9.32
C ASP A 191 -4.00 -1.63 -10.07
N ALA A 192 -5.20 -1.57 -9.49
CA ALA A 192 -6.41 -2.03 -10.16
C ALA A 192 -6.75 -1.12 -11.37
N ILE A 193 -6.55 0.20 -11.25
CA ILE A 193 -6.75 1.15 -12.34
C ILE A 193 -5.73 0.88 -13.46
N THR A 194 -4.43 0.89 -13.15
CA THR A 194 -3.35 0.72 -14.13
C THR A 194 -3.35 -0.66 -14.79
N SER A 195 -3.61 -1.73 -14.03
CA SER A 195 -3.74 -3.08 -14.60
C SER A 195 -4.95 -3.19 -15.52
N GLN A 196 -6.09 -2.60 -15.19
CA GLN A 196 -7.25 -2.58 -16.06
C GLN A 196 -7.01 -1.72 -17.31
N ILE A 197 -6.35 -0.58 -17.19
CA ILE A 197 -5.93 0.24 -18.34
C ILE A 197 -5.04 -0.58 -19.30
N SER A 198 -4.04 -1.27 -18.75
CA SER A 198 -3.06 -2.06 -19.52
C SER A 198 -3.66 -3.30 -20.18
N ARG A 199 -4.73 -3.86 -19.60
CA ARG A 199 -5.49 -4.93 -20.23
C ARG A 199 -6.17 -4.37 -21.49
N LYS A 200 -5.65 -4.76 -22.67
CA LYS A 200 -6.34 -4.55 -23.95
C LYS A 200 -7.81 -4.96 -23.77
N PRO A 201 -8.79 -4.12 -24.16
CA PRO A 201 -10.17 -4.55 -24.14
C PRO A 201 -10.24 -5.82 -24.99
N ARG A 202 -10.75 -6.92 -24.41
CA ARG A 202 -11.27 -8.02 -25.21
C ARG A 202 -12.44 -7.44 -26.00
N ARG A 203 -12.16 -6.79 -27.13
CA ARG A 203 -13.14 -6.64 -28.20
C ARG A 203 -13.49 -8.08 -28.55
N GLY A 204 -14.65 -8.53 -28.07
CA GLY A 204 -15.28 -9.71 -28.64
C GLY A 204 -15.28 -9.48 -30.14
N LEU A 205 -14.53 -10.32 -30.87
CA LEU A 205 -14.61 -10.32 -32.33
C LEU A 205 -16.09 -10.56 -32.67
N PRO A 206 -16.73 -9.71 -33.49
CA PRO A 206 -18.04 -10.05 -34.00
C PRO A 206 -17.92 -11.42 -34.70
N ALA A 207 -18.91 -12.30 -34.49
CA ALA A 207 -18.90 -13.71 -34.89
C ALA A 207 -18.50 -13.98 -36.36
N ASN A 208 -18.51 -12.95 -37.22
CA ASN A 208 -18.17 -13.03 -38.64
C ASN A 208 -16.67 -13.22 -38.93
N TRP A 209 -15.76 -13.01 -37.96
CA TRP A 209 -14.30 -13.18 -38.20
C TRP A 209 -13.79 -14.63 -38.08
N ILE A 210 -14.58 -15.54 -37.50
CA ILE A 210 -14.21 -16.97 -37.39
C ILE A 210 -14.23 -17.64 -38.78
N VAL A 211 -14.97 -17.10 -39.74
CA VAL A 211 -15.08 -17.64 -41.11
C VAL A 211 -13.87 -17.27 -41.99
N ALA A 212 -13.23 -16.12 -41.76
CA ALA A 212 -12.11 -15.66 -42.58
C ALA A 212 -10.79 -16.41 -42.26
N LEU A 213 -10.59 -16.81 -41.00
CA LEU A 213 -9.40 -17.55 -40.58
C LEU A 213 -9.42 -19.01 -41.05
N ALA A 214 -10.60 -19.58 -41.31
CA ALA A 214 -10.74 -20.91 -41.90
C ALA A 214 -10.29 -20.96 -43.38
N CYS A 215 -10.30 -19.83 -44.10
CA CYS A 215 -9.88 -19.77 -45.50
C CYS A 215 -8.35 -19.63 -45.68
N LEU A 216 -7.62 -19.12 -44.68
CA LEU A 216 -6.17 -18.90 -44.78
C LEU A 216 -5.32 -20.13 -44.38
N VAL A 217 -5.90 -21.07 -43.63
CA VAL A 217 -5.24 -22.34 -43.29
C VAL A 217 -5.34 -23.36 -44.44
N ALA A 218 -6.20 -23.11 -45.43
CA ALA A 218 -6.38 -23.98 -46.61
C ALA A 218 -5.38 -23.74 -47.76
N LEU A 219 -4.45 -22.78 -47.65
CA LEU A 219 -3.55 -22.38 -48.76
C LEU A 219 -2.05 -22.45 -48.43
N GLY A 220 -1.67 -22.97 -47.26
CA GLY A 220 -0.27 -22.99 -46.79
C GLY A 220 0.40 -24.37 -46.73
N LEU A 221 -0.11 -25.38 -47.43
CA LEU A 221 0.52 -26.71 -47.52
C LEU A 221 1.17 -26.90 -48.90
N GLY A 222 2.51 -26.96 -48.89
CA GLY A 222 3.38 -27.27 -50.03
C GLY A 222 4.47 -26.19 -50.18
N ILE A 223 5.77 -26.45 -50.11
CA ILE A 223 6.54 -27.58 -50.64
C ILE A 223 7.89 -27.70 -49.88
N LEU A 224 8.31 -28.97 -49.76
CA LEU A 224 9.58 -29.62 -49.43
C LEU A 224 10.95 -28.86 -49.37
N SER A 225 11.76 -29.26 -48.38
CA SER A 225 13.26 -29.24 -48.29
C SER A 225 13.93 -30.26 -49.27
N PRO A 226 15.24 -30.65 -49.23
CA PRO A 226 16.41 -30.22 -48.44
C PRO A 226 17.74 -30.10 -49.27
N LEU A 227 18.90 -29.79 -48.67
CA LEU A 227 20.15 -30.59 -48.80
C LEU A 227 21.37 -30.01 -48.04
N LEU A 228 21.94 -30.91 -47.23
CA LEU A 228 23.30 -31.14 -46.71
C LEU A 228 24.43 -30.08 -46.82
N GLY A 229 25.21 -30.03 -45.74
CA GLY A 229 26.62 -29.61 -45.74
C GLY A 229 27.26 -29.75 -44.37
N SER A 230 28.04 -30.82 -44.18
CA SER A 230 28.72 -31.22 -42.95
C SER A 230 30.05 -30.50 -42.69
N ASN A 231 30.39 -30.42 -41.41
CA ASN A 231 31.71 -30.70 -40.79
C ASN A 231 32.79 -29.61 -40.60
N HIS A 232 33.42 -29.77 -39.42
CA HIS A 232 34.71 -29.25 -38.92
C HIS A 232 34.70 -27.82 -38.36
N GLY A 233 35.35 -27.50 -37.24
CA GLY A 233 36.27 -28.24 -36.38
C GLY A 233 36.64 -27.36 -35.19
N SER A 234 37.02 -28.00 -34.10
CA SER A 234 37.58 -27.46 -32.85
C SER A 234 38.73 -26.46 -33.04
N THR A 235 38.83 -25.42 -32.20
CA THR A 235 39.95 -25.24 -31.24
C THR A 235 39.77 -24.03 -30.33
N THR A 236 40.13 -24.26 -29.07
CA THR A 236 40.53 -23.35 -27.99
C THR A 236 41.72 -22.47 -28.36
N SER A 237 41.79 -21.27 -27.80
CA SER A 237 43.05 -20.60 -27.41
C SER A 237 42.80 -19.57 -26.30
N ASP A 238 43.49 -19.78 -25.18
CA ASP A 238 43.84 -18.83 -24.13
C ASP A 238 44.72 -17.68 -24.66
N SER A 239 44.67 -16.53 -23.97
CA SER A 239 45.78 -15.56 -23.81
C SER A 239 45.35 -14.59 -22.70
N GLU A 240 45.79 -14.76 -21.46
CA GLU A 240 47.13 -14.47 -20.90
C GLU A 240 47.37 -12.97 -20.66
N ALA A 241 47.70 -12.67 -19.41
CA ALA A 241 47.81 -11.38 -18.77
C ALA A 241 49.25 -10.85 -18.74
N ALA A 242 49.41 -9.51 -18.61
CA ALA A 242 50.42 -8.77 -17.79
C ALA A 242 50.61 -7.31 -18.30
N PRO A 243 51.26 -6.38 -17.57
CA PRO A 243 51.17 -6.09 -16.12
C PRO A 243 51.06 -4.56 -15.78
N ALA A 244 50.68 -4.32 -14.52
CA ALA A 244 51.11 -3.25 -13.59
C ALA A 244 51.15 -1.75 -14.00
N ALA A 245 50.36 -0.96 -13.27
CA ALA A 245 50.80 0.32 -12.71
C ALA A 245 50.35 0.40 -11.25
N ARG A 246 51.30 0.35 -10.30
CA ARG A 246 51.07 0.61 -8.88
C ARG A 246 51.26 2.11 -8.63
N THR A 247 50.27 2.74 -8.02
CA THR A 247 50.41 4.06 -7.40
C THR A 247 50.26 3.86 -5.89
N PRO A 248 51.19 4.34 -5.05
CA PRO A 248 51.05 4.22 -3.60
C PRO A 248 50.08 5.31 -3.14
N GLN A 249 48.84 4.94 -2.81
CA GLN A 249 47.93 5.85 -2.13
C GLN A 249 47.87 5.47 -0.65
N ALA A 250 48.23 6.45 0.16
CA ALA A 250 48.36 6.37 1.60
C ALA A 250 47.15 5.69 2.25
N SER A 251 47.43 4.59 2.95
CA SER A 251 46.50 3.93 3.84
C SER A 251 46.36 4.74 5.12
N ASP A 252 45.40 5.66 5.16
CA ASP A 252 44.72 6.00 6.41
C ASP A 252 43.71 4.89 6.69
N GLN A 253 44.17 3.80 7.29
CA GLN A 253 43.28 2.79 7.85
C GLN A 253 42.66 3.36 9.13
N SER A 254 41.61 4.16 8.97
CA SER A 254 40.60 4.30 10.01
C SER A 254 39.95 2.92 10.18
N LEU A 255 40.09 2.31 11.36
CA LEU A 255 39.34 1.10 11.71
C LEU A 255 37.85 1.39 11.47
N PRO A 256 37.13 0.59 10.67
CA PRO A 256 35.70 0.79 10.50
C PRO A 256 35.04 0.54 11.85
N THR A 257 34.51 1.60 12.47
CA THR A 257 33.64 1.48 13.64
C THR A 257 32.44 0.64 13.23
N VAL A 258 32.15 -0.45 13.94
CA VAL A 258 30.98 -1.30 13.69
C VAL A 258 29.83 -0.80 14.56
N GLN A 259 28.68 -0.54 13.95
CA GLN A 259 27.41 -0.39 14.66
C GLN A 259 26.89 -1.79 14.95
N THR A 260 26.64 -2.10 16.22
CA THR A 260 26.17 -3.44 16.63
C THR A 260 24.70 -3.39 17.02
N GLY A 261 23.97 -4.48 16.77
CA GLY A 261 22.57 -4.63 17.14
C GLY A 261 21.63 -3.61 16.48
N LEU A 262 21.93 -3.20 15.24
CA LEU A 262 21.10 -2.25 14.50
C LEU A 262 19.81 -2.93 14.03
N ASP A 263 18.65 -2.35 14.34
CA ASP A 263 17.37 -2.80 13.81
C ASP A 263 17.32 -2.52 12.28
N VAL A 264 17.36 -3.57 11.47
CA VAL A 264 17.18 -3.49 10.00
C VAL A 264 16.02 -4.36 9.59
N PHE A 265 15.13 -3.82 8.76
CA PHE A 265 13.88 -4.49 8.41
C PHE A 265 13.89 -4.96 6.96
N TYR A 266 13.26 -6.11 6.73
CA TYR A 266 13.14 -6.78 5.44
C TYR A 266 11.71 -7.27 5.21
N LEU A 267 11.39 -7.62 3.98
CA LEU A 267 10.10 -8.18 3.59
C LEU A 267 10.19 -9.71 3.58
N GLY A 268 9.21 -10.39 4.19
CA GLY A 268 9.09 -11.84 4.10
C GLY A 268 8.73 -12.25 2.68
N ARG A 269 9.42 -13.24 2.11
CA ARG A 269 9.17 -13.72 0.73
C ARG A 269 7.78 -14.34 0.58
N ASP A 270 7.30 -15.03 1.61
CA ASP A 270 6.05 -15.80 1.55
C ASP A 270 4.84 -15.02 2.08
N ASP A 271 5.02 -14.25 3.16
CA ASP A 271 3.92 -13.52 3.82
C ASP A 271 3.86 -12.04 3.45
N GLY A 272 4.92 -11.48 2.87
CA GLY A 272 5.04 -10.06 2.54
C GLY A 272 5.03 -9.13 3.75
N LEU A 273 5.12 -9.65 4.97
CA LEU A 273 5.18 -8.87 6.20
C LEU A 273 6.57 -8.28 6.41
N ILE A 274 6.67 -7.26 7.27
CA ILE A 274 7.93 -6.67 7.66
C ILE A 274 8.55 -7.48 8.81
N HIS A 275 9.72 -8.05 8.57
CA HIS A 275 10.52 -8.81 9.52
C HIS A 275 11.74 -8.01 9.94
N ARG A 276 12.25 -8.29 11.13
CA ARG A 276 13.39 -7.58 11.72
C ARG A 276 14.60 -8.48 11.85
N GLU A 277 15.77 -7.93 11.55
CA GLU A 277 17.08 -8.51 11.88
C GLU A 277 17.89 -7.52 12.71
N LEU A 278 18.65 -8.04 13.68
CA LEU A 278 19.67 -7.27 14.37
C LEU A 278 20.99 -7.42 13.62
N ARG A 279 21.51 -6.31 13.10
CA ARG A 279 22.67 -6.31 12.21
C ARG A 279 23.87 -5.61 12.85
N ASP A 280 25.02 -6.26 12.71
CA ASP A 280 26.32 -5.66 12.99
C ASP A 280 26.92 -5.18 11.67
N LEU A 281 27.03 -3.87 11.49
CA LEU A 281 27.36 -3.24 10.20
C LEU A 281 28.47 -2.20 10.33
N PRO A 282 29.36 -2.07 9.32
CA PRO A 282 30.29 -0.95 9.25
C PRO A 282 29.53 0.38 9.29
N THR A 283 30.04 1.34 10.06
CA THR A 283 29.39 2.65 10.22
C THR A 283 29.49 3.44 8.91
N LEU A 284 28.33 3.85 8.40
CA LEU A 284 28.15 4.74 7.24
C LEU A 284 27.59 6.07 7.75
N GLY A 285 28.45 6.91 8.31
CA GLY A 285 28.06 8.19 8.89
C GLY A 285 27.44 8.05 10.28
N ASP A 286 26.16 8.38 10.42
CA ASP A 286 25.41 8.24 11.68
C ASP A 286 24.57 6.94 11.67
N LEU A 287 23.88 6.67 12.79
CA LEU A 287 23.10 5.45 12.97
C LEU A 287 21.93 5.38 11.96
N LEU A 288 21.25 6.52 11.72
CA LEU A 288 20.18 6.62 10.72
C LEU A 288 20.70 6.34 9.29
N GLY A 289 21.79 6.98 8.88
CA GLY A 289 22.42 6.76 7.59
C GLY A 289 22.90 5.33 7.40
N THR A 290 23.44 4.71 8.46
CA THR A 290 23.85 3.30 8.45
C THR A 290 22.66 2.37 8.26
N ALA A 291 21.55 2.59 8.98
CA ALA A 291 20.35 1.74 8.88
C ALA A 291 19.67 1.86 7.51
N VAL A 292 19.49 3.08 7.02
CA VAL A 292 18.94 3.37 5.68
C VAL A 292 19.84 2.77 4.60
N GLY A 293 21.16 2.97 4.71
CA GLY A 293 22.13 2.39 3.77
C GLY A 293 22.10 0.86 3.74
N ALA A 294 21.87 0.23 4.89
CA ALA A 294 21.72 -1.22 5.00
C ALA A 294 20.51 -1.74 4.24
N VAL A 295 19.33 -1.14 4.44
CA VAL A 295 18.10 -1.52 3.72
C VAL A 295 18.29 -1.50 2.21
N LEU A 296 19.04 -0.52 1.71
CA LEU A 296 19.27 -0.32 0.28
C LEU A 296 20.26 -1.31 -0.33
N ASN A 297 21.26 -1.79 0.43
CA ASN A 297 22.44 -2.44 -0.15
C ASN A 297 22.90 -3.73 0.54
N VAL A 298 22.36 -4.06 1.70
CA VAL A 298 22.77 -5.23 2.49
C VAL A 298 21.70 -6.31 2.35
N ALA A 299 22.12 -7.50 1.94
CA ALA A 299 21.23 -8.65 1.90
C ALA A 299 20.83 -9.09 3.33
N PRO A 300 19.60 -9.59 3.51
CA PRO A 300 19.18 -10.19 4.78
C PRO A 300 20.04 -11.41 5.10
N LEU A 301 20.21 -11.71 6.40
CA LEU A 301 20.78 -12.95 6.86
C LEU A 301 19.84 -14.13 6.59
N ASP A 302 18.54 -13.90 6.77
CA ASP A 302 17.53 -14.92 6.58
C ASP A 302 17.21 -15.10 5.09
N PRO A 303 17.36 -16.32 4.53
CA PRO A 303 17.03 -16.58 3.13
C PRO A 303 15.54 -16.41 2.82
N ASN A 304 14.65 -16.50 3.82
CA ASN A 304 13.21 -16.29 3.66
C ASN A 304 12.84 -14.81 3.59
N TYR A 305 13.80 -13.90 3.80
CA TYR A 305 13.59 -12.47 3.68
C TYR A 305 14.16 -11.94 2.36
N THR A 306 13.66 -10.77 1.96
CA THR A 306 14.16 -10.01 0.83
C THR A 306 14.10 -8.52 1.15
N SER A 307 14.98 -7.72 0.57
CA SER A 307 14.77 -6.27 0.55
C SER A 307 13.86 -5.90 -0.61
N GLY A 308 13.00 -4.89 -0.41
CA GLY A 308 12.31 -4.21 -1.50
C GLY A 308 13.25 -3.37 -2.36
N TRP A 309 14.49 -3.17 -1.91
CA TRP A 309 15.52 -2.40 -2.59
C TRP A 309 16.69 -3.29 -3.06
N ALA A 310 17.08 -3.17 -4.33
CA ALA A 310 18.26 -3.84 -4.89
C ALA A 310 19.58 -3.08 -4.68
N ALA A 311 19.57 -1.75 -4.77
CA ALA A 311 20.74 -0.90 -4.57
C ALA A 311 20.29 0.56 -4.41
N GLY A 312 21.14 1.41 -3.82
CA GLY A 312 20.91 2.85 -3.80
C GLY A 312 21.91 3.62 -2.95
N GLN A 313 22.07 4.92 -3.22
CA GLN A 313 22.89 5.80 -2.40
C GLN A 313 22.01 6.66 -1.49
N VAL A 314 22.44 6.79 -0.23
CA VAL A 314 21.90 7.78 0.71
C VAL A 314 22.66 9.09 0.50
N ASN A 315 22.02 10.07 -0.11
CA ASN A 315 22.59 11.41 -0.30
C ASN A 315 22.64 12.17 1.04
N ARG A 316 21.57 12.03 1.84
CA ARG A 316 21.46 12.64 3.17
C ARG A 316 20.43 11.88 4.00
N ALA A 317 20.72 11.71 5.29
CA ALA A 317 19.72 11.34 6.27
C ALA A 317 19.85 12.30 7.46
N SER A 318 18.74 12.87 7.94
CA SER A 318 18.77 13.77 9.09
C SER A 318 17.46 13.80 9.85
N VAL A 319 17.51 14.20 11.12
CA VAL A 319 16.34 14.33 11.99
C VAL A 319 16.21 15.77 12.44
N LYS A 320 15.04 16.37 12.25
CA LYS A 320 14.70 17.70 12.75
C LYS A 320 13.34 17.66 13.46
N GLY A 321 13.37 17.68 14.79
CA GLY A 321 12.17 17.57 15.62
C GLY A 321 11.45 16.23 15.39
N LYS A 322 10.20 16.29 14.93
CA LYS A 322 9.36 15.13 14.59
C LYS A 322 9.51 14.65 13.14
N ARG A 323 10.36 15.28 12.32
CA ARG A 323 10.55 14.90 10.92
C ARG A 323 11.92 14.28 10.70
N ILE A 324 11.94 13.07 10.17
CA ILE A 324 13.11 12.41 9.58
C ILE A 324 13.11 12.78 8.10
N THR A 325 14.24 13.19 7.53
CA THR A 325 14.39 13.46 6.09
C THR A 325 15.45 12.54 5.54
N ILE A 326 15.08 11.77 4.52
CA ILE A 326 15.94 10.82 3.81
C ILE A 326 15.97 11.24 2.35
N ASP A 327 17.13 11.61 1.85
CA ASP A 327 17.38 11.93 0.45
C ASP A 327 18.17 10.80 -0.18
N LEU A 328 17.61 10.20 -1.22
CA LEU A 328 18.16 9.05 -1.92
C LEU A 328 18.49 9.41 -3.36
N SER A 329 19.45 8.71 -3.95
CA SER A 329 19.75 8.82 -5.38
C SER A 329 18.57 8.34 -6.25
N ALA A 330 18.31 8.98 -7.40
CA ALA A 330 17.30 8.50 -8.37
C ALA A 330 17.49 7.04 -8.81
N SER A 331 18.74 6.56 -8.88
CA SER A 331 19.05 5.18 -9.24
C SER A 331 18.44 4.16 -8.27
N ALA A 332 18.22 4.52 -6.99
CA ALA A 332 17.61 3.65 -5.99
C ALA A 332 16.19 3.20 -6.39
N PHE A 333 15.51 4.02 -7.18
CA PHE A 333 14.14 3.78 -7.61
C PHE A 333 14.02 3.10 -8.99
N SER A 334 15.13 2.94 -9.73
CA SER A 334 15.13 2.46 -11.12
C SER A 334 14.58 1.03 -11.31
N GLN A 335 14.69 0.21 -10.27
CA GLN A 335 14.20 -1.17 -10.25
C GLN A 335 12.67 -1.27 -10.25
N PHE A 336 11.99 -0.29 -9.67
CA PHE A 336 10.57 -0.38 -9.44
C PHE A 336 9.78 -0.25 -10.74
N LYS A 337 8.70 -1.01 -10.84
CA LYS A 337 7.84 -1.04 -12.03
C LYS A 337 6.38 -0.68 -11.75
N ASN A 338 5.97 -0.69 -10.49
CA ASN A 338 4.61 -0.36 -10.07
C ASN A 338 4.60 0.34 -8.70
N GLY A 339 3.48 0.97 -8.37
CA GLY A 339 3.34 1.75 -7.14
C GLY A 339 3.37 0.89 -5.88
N GLU A 340 2.75 -0.28 -5.91
CA GLU A 340 2.73 -1.21 -4.77
C GLU A 340 4.13 -1.60 -4.30
N GLN A 341 5.01 -1.97 -5.23
CA GLN A 341 6.39 -2.35 -4.93
C GLN A 341 7.16 -1.18 -4.29
N VAL A 342 7.00 0.03 -4.84
CA VAL A 342 7.62 1.24 -4.27
C VAL A 342 7.07 1.51 -2.88
N GLN A 343 5.75 1.45 -2.68
CA GLN A 343 5.12 1.73 -1.39
C GLN A 343 5.55 0.73 -0.32
N ARG A 344 5.59 -0.58 -0.63
CA ARG A 344 6.10 -1.59 0.30
C ARG A 344 7.58 -1.36 0.64
N ALA A 345 8.41 -1.05 -0.35
CA ALA A 345 9.82 -0.74 -0.14
C ALA A 345 10.01 0.56 0.69
N ILE A 346 9.16 1.56 0.48
CA ILE A 346 9.09 2.76 1.31
C ILE A 346 8.70 2.41 2.74
N GLN A 347 7.69 1.56 2.97
CA GLN A 347 7.31 1.19 4.33
C GLN A 347 8.41 0.43 5.07
N GLN A 348 9.11 -0.50 4.39
CA GLN A 348 10.32 -1.13 4.91
C GLN A 348 11.38 -0.07 5.33
N LEU A 349 11.58 0.95 4.50
CA LEU A 349 12.52 2.03 4.78
C LEU A 349 12.08 2.91 5.96
N VAL A 350 10.79 3.23 6.02
CA VAL A 350 10.17 4.07 7.06
C VAL A 350 10.32 3.41 8.43
N VAL A 351 9.94 2.14 8.55
CA VAL A 351 10.06 1.36 9.80
C VAL A 351 11.53 1.27 10.24
N THR A 352 12.45 1.09 9.30
CA THR A 352 13.89 1.09 9.62
C THR A 352 14.37 2.45 10.12
N ALA A 353 13.96 3.53 9.46
CA ALA A 353 14.38 4.88 9.81
C ALA A 353 13.82 5.34 11.16
N THR A 354 12.57 5.03 11.47
CA THR A 354 11.94 5.34 12.77
C THR A 354 12.59 4.55 13.90
N ALA A 355 12.84 3.25 13.70
CA ALA A 355 13.54 2.40 14.66
C ALA A 355 14.97 2.90 14.93
N ALA A 356 15.71 3.26 13.89
CA ALA A 356 17.07 3.79 13.99
C ALA A 356 17.14 5.03 14.90
N VAL A 357 16.16 5.92 14.83
CA VAL A 357 16.15 7.14 15.67
C VAL A 357 15.46 6.92 17.02
N GLY A 358 15.13 5.67 17.36
CA GLY A 358 14.49 5.28 18.60
C GLY A 358 13.02 5.70 18.72
N ASP A 359 12.35 6.02 17.60
CA ASP A 359 10.92 6.31 17.61
C ASP A 359 10.13 5.00 17.63
N ARG A 360 9.56 4.70 18.79
CA ARG A 360 8.73 3.51 19.05
C ARG A 360 7.30 3.88 19.42
N THR A 361 6.93 5.16 19.31
CA THR A 361 5.59 5.68 19.62
C THR A 361 4.83 6.13 18.36
N GLY A 362 5.48 6.10 17.18
CA GLY A 362 4.88 6.56 15.92
C GLY A 362 4.75 8.08 15.84
N ASP A 363 5.55 8.80 16.63
CA ASP A 363 5.47 10.26 16.74
C ASP A 363 6.20 10.99 15.60
N LYS A 364 7.11 10.29 14.91
CA LYS A 364 7.88 10.85 13.81
C LYS A 364 7.30 10.48 12.46
N SER A 365 7.49 11.40 11.54
CA SER A 365 7.20 11.22 10.12
C SER A 365 8.49 11.22 9.30
N VAL A 366 8.48 10.54 8.18
CA VAL A 366 9.62 10.34 7.27
C VAL A 366 9.31 11.04 5.95
N ARG A 367 10.12 12.05 5.61
CA ARG A 367 10.13 12.67 4.29
C ARG A 367 11.19 12.01 3.43
N ILE A 368 10.77 11.43 2.32
CA ILE A 368 11.67 10.84 1.33
C ILE A 368 11.84 11.84 0.18
N LEU A 369 13.08 12.07 -0.22
CA LEU A 369 13.47 12.89 -1.37
C LEU A 369 14.27 12.03 -2.36
N VAL A 370 14.23 12.42 -3.63
CA VAL A 370 15.03 11.84 -4.71
C VAL A 370 15.89 12.93 -5.33
N ASP A 371 17.19 12.87 -5.11
CA ASP A 371 18.14 13.91 -5.50
C ASP A 371 17.66 15.32 -5.10
N GLY A 372 17.18 15.44 -3.85
CA GLY A 372 16.64 16.67 -3.27
C GLY A 372 15.20 17.01 -3.68
N SER A 373 14.59 16.28 -4.61
CA SER A 373 13.21 16.49 -5.05
C SER A 373 12.20 15.69 -4.20
N PRO A 374 11.06 16.27 -3.78
CA PRO A 374 10.00 15.51 -3.11
C PRO A 374 9.15 14.66 -4.07
N ASN A 375 9.40 14.75 -5.39
CA ASN A 375 8.67 13.97 -6.39
C ASN A 375 9.31 12.59 -6.50
N LEU A 376 8.65 11.58 -5.94
CA LEU A 376 9.10 10.20 -5.98
C LEU A 376 8.74 9.55 -7.33
N PRO A 377 9.62 8.74 -7.91
CA PRO A 377 9.31 7.97 -9.11
C PRO A 377 8.07 7.09 -8.92
N ILE A 378 7.24 6.98 -9.97
CA ILE A 378 5.99 6.20 -10.03
C ILE A 378 4.86 6.73 -9.13
N ILE A 379 5.14 7.08 -7.88
CA ILE A 379 4.13 7.49 -6.89
C ILE A 379 4.00 9.01 -6.72
N GLY A 380 4.79 9.80 -7.45
CA GLY A 380 4.68 11.26 -7.48
C GLY A 380 5.06 11.92 -6.16
N LYS A 381 4.48 13.10 -5.90
CA LYS A 381 4.76 13.88 -4.70
C LYS A 381 3.79 13.47 -3.58
N PRO A 382 4.26 12.89 -2.47
CA PRO A 382 3.38 12.57 -1.34
C PRO A 382 2.73 13.85 -0.77
N ALA A 383 1.43 13.77 -0.47
CA ALA A 383 0.68 14.88 0.14
C ALA A 383 1.15 15.16 1.57
N THR A 384 1.51 14.10 2.29
CA THR A 384 2.09 14.15 3.64
C THR A 384 3.36 13.31 3.69
N ASP A 385 4.14 13.50 4.75
CA ASP A 385 5.26 12.63 5.05
C ASP A 385 4.75 11.23 5.43
N PHE A 386 5.57 10.22 5.20
CA PHE A 386 5.25 8.84 5.56
C PHE A 386 5.32 8.65 7.07
N VAL A 387 4.58 7.69 7.60
CA VAL A 387 4.61 7.33 9.01
C VAL A 387 4.74 5.82 9.13
N ASP A 388 5.34 5.38 10.23
CA ASP A 388 5.33 3.96 10.59
C ASP A 388 3.87 3.56 10.89
N GLU A 389 3.31 2.69 10.05
CA GLU A 389 1.93 2.18 10.21
C GLU A 389 1.79 1.17 11.37
N GLY A 390 2.90 0.87 12.04
CA GLY A 390 2.95 0.11 13.28
C GLY A 390 2.81 -1.39 13.07
N LEU A 391 2.24 -2.05 14.08
CA LEU A 391 2.30 -3.50 14.24
C LEU A 391 1.61 -4.28 13.12
N ALA A 392 0.62 -3.69 12.43
CA ALA A 392 -0.20 -4.39 11.44
C ALA A 392 0.60 -4.86 10.21
N GLN A 393 1.66 -4.14 9.84
CA GLN A 393 2.53 -4.52 8.72
C GLN A 393 3.68 -5.44 9.13
N CYS A 394 3.95 -5.56 10.44
CA CYS A 394 5.06 -6.33 10.97
C CYS A 394 4.66 -7.79 11.24
N ALA A 395 5.62 -8.70 11.08
CA ALA A 395 5.47 -10.06 11.57
C ALA A 395 5.22 -10.05 13.09
N ARG A 396 4.34 -10.93 13.58
CA ARG A 396 3.85 -10.84 14.97
C ARG A 396 4.88 -11.27 16.03
N VAL A 397 5.89 -12.02 15.61
CA VAL A 397 6.99 -12.51 16.45
C VAL A 397 8.27 -12.36 15.65
N TRP A 398 9.34 -11.93 16.31
CA TRP A 398 10.69 -11.86 15.77
C TRP A 398 11.65 -12.62 16.68
N VAL A 399 12.56 -13.39 16.09
CA VAL A 399 13.69 -14.04 16.77
C VAL A 399 14.94 -13.19 16.59
N ASP A 400 15.46 -12.67 17.69
CA ASP A 400 16.65 -11.82 17.72
C ASP A 400 17.93 -12.62 17.94
N THR A 401 17.83 -13.68 18.75
CA THR A 401 18.94 -14.57 19.07
C THR A 401 18.44 -16.00 19.05
N PRO A 402 19.14 -16.92 18.36
CA PRO A 402 20.20 -16.67 17.38
C PRO A 402 19.65 -16.06 16.06
N GLN A 403 20.49 -15.32 15.34
CA GLN A 403 20.20 -14.87 13.97
C GLN A 403 20.32 -16.05 12.98
N ALA A 404 19.72 -15.91 11.79
CA ALA A 404 19.83 -16.92 10.75
C ALA A 404 21.29 -17.13 10.32
N GLY A 405 21.70 -18.39 10.19
CA GLY A 405 23.06 -18.78 9.86
C GLY A 405 24.07 -18.65 11.00
N ALA A 406 23.63 -18.35 12.23
CA ALA A 406 24.53 -18.16 13.35
C ALA A 406 25.18 -19.47 13.83
N ASP A 407 26.45 -19.36 14.22
CA ASP A 407 27.15 -20.37 15.00
C ASP A 407 26.85 -20.20 16.49
N VAL A 408 26.31 -21.23 17.12
CA VAL A 408 25.99 -21.26 18.55
C VAL A 408 26.76 -22.37 19.27
N PRO A 409 27.02 -22.26 20.58
CA PRO A 409 27.63 -23.36 21.33
C PRO A 409 26.68 -24.57 21.37
N SER A 410 27.20 -25.78 21.20
CA SER A 410 26.43 -26.98 21.53
C SER A 410 26.11 -27.05 23.03
N GLY A 411 24.98 -27.67 23.38
CA GLY A 411 24.43 -27.71 24.72
C GLY A 411 23.31 -26.67 24.91
N LYS A 412 23.31 -25.98 26.05
CA LYS A 412 22.26 -25.01 26.40
C LYS A 412 22.47 -23.69 25.65
N ILE A 413 21.51 -23.31 24.84
CA ILE A 413 21.44 -22.01 24.18
C ILE A 413 20.16 -21.27 24.59
N THR A 414 20.19 -19.95 24.47
CA THR A 414 19.01 -19.10 24.65
C THR A 414 18.48 -18.70 23.28
N ILE A 415 17.19 -18.93 23.07
CA ILE A 415 16.42 -18.34 21.98
C ILE A 415 15.63 -17.16 22.56
N SER A 416 15.62 -16.02 21.90
CA SER A 416 14.94 -14.81 22.40
C SER A 416 14.57 -13.87 21.27
N GLY A 417 13.60 -13.00 21.53
CA GLY A 417 13.27 -11.90 20.64
C GLY A 417 12.10 -11.08 21.14
N LEU A 418 11.32 -10.52 20.22
CA LEU A 418 10.15 -9.69 20.51
C LEU A 418 8.87 -10.32 19.95
N ALA A 419 7.73 -10.03 20.59
CA ALA A 419 6.41 -10.40 20.12
C ALA A 419 5.43 -9.24 20.31
N GLN A 420 4.40 -9.18 19.46
CA GLN A 420 3.37 -8.16 19.56
C GLN A 420 2.53 -8.30 20.86
N PRO A 421 1.85 -7.22 21.31
CA PRO A 421 0.98 -7.22 22.51
C PRO A 421 -0.11 -8.29 22.49
N THR A 422 -0.53 -8.72 21.30
CA THR A 422 -1.62 -9.69 21.11
C THR A 422 -1.18 -11.15 21.24
N VAL A 423 0.13 -11.45 21.29
CA VAL A 423 0.66 -12.83 21.34
C VAL A 423 0.85 -13.31 22.78
N SER A 424 -0.05 -14.09 23.35
CA SER A 424 0.07 -14.53 24.76
C SER A 424 0.88 -15.82 24.94
N VAL A 425 0.77 -16.73 23.96
CA VAL A 425 1.38 -18.06 24.01
C VAL A 425 1.94 -18.40 22.64
N MET A 426 3.15 -18.94 22.63
CA MET A 426 3.79 -19.50 21.45
C MET A 426 4.51 -20.80 21.81
N THR A 427 4.95 -21.53 20.81
CA THR A 427 5.77 -22.74 20.98
C THR A 427 7.04 -22.62 20.19
N TYR A 428 8.12 -23.22 20.69
CA TYR A 428 9.33 -23.41 19.91
C TYR A 428 9.47 -24.89 19.56
N GLU A 429 10.02 -25.15 18.39
CA GLU A 429 10.39 -26.47 17.92
C GLU A 429 11.80 -26.38 17.35
N VAL A 430 12.70 -27.24 17.80
CA VAL A 430 14.02 -27.39 17.20
C VAL A 430 14.04 -28.71 16.45
N ARG A 431 14.35 -28.64 15.17
CA ARG A 431 14.29 -29.79 14.25
C ARG A 431 15.63 -29.97 13.57
N SER A 432 15.99 -31.22 13.29
CA SER A 432 17.13 -31.50 12.41
C SER A 432 16.70 -31.34 10.95
N PRO A 433 17.45 -30.61 10.10
CA PRO A 433 17.13 -30.44 8.69
C PRO A 433 17.19 -31.77 7.93
N GLN A 434 18.03 -32.71 8.40
CA GLN A 434 18.06 -34.07 7.90
C GLN A 434 16.90 -34.89 8.48
N GLY A 435 15.77 -34.91 7.77
CA GLY A 435 14.62 -35.76 8.10
C GLY A 435 13.52 -35.09 8.93
N ASN A 436 13.63 -33.79 9.21
CA ASN A 436 12.64 -33.00 9.97
C ASN A 436 12.32 -33.62 11.35
N GLN A 437 13.29 -34.32 11.95
CA GLN A 437 13.13 -34.96 13.24
C GLN A 437 13.15 -33.91 14.35
N MET A 438 12.13 -33.91 15.19
CA MET A 438 12.04 -33.00 16.34
C MET A 438 13.06 -33.39 17.42
N VAL A 439 13.95 -32.45 17.75
CA VAL A 439 15.01 -32.60 18.76
C VAL A 439 14.49 -32.17 20.13
N THR A 440 13.84 -31.02 20.18
CA THR A 440 13.20 -30.50 21.39
C THR A 440 12.07 -29.54 21.02
N SER A 441 11.10 -29.39 21.91
CA SER A 441 9.99 -28.45 21.75
C SER A 441 9.52 -27.99 23.12
N GLY A 442 8.92 -26.81 23.19
CA GLY A 442 8.33 -26.31 24.41
C GLY A 442 7.42 -25.11 24.18
N GLN A 443 6.76 -24.70 25.25
CA GLN A 443 5.86 -23.56 25.24
C GLN A 443 6.55 -22.33 25.84
N ILE A 444 6.30 -21.17 25.24
CA ILE A 444 6.75 -19.87 25.75
C ILE A 444 5.50 -19.07 26.09
N ASN A 445 5.38 -18.72 27.35
CA ASN A 445 4.29 -17.86 27.85
C ASN A 445 4.83 -16.43 27.96
N ILE A 446 4.16 -15.50 27.30
CA ILE A 446 4.54 -14.09 27.31
C ILE A 446 3.65 -13.37 28.32
N SER A 447 4.25 -12.91 29.41
CA SER A 447 3.52 -12.17 30.45
C SER A 447 2.79 -10.96 29.85
N ALA A 448 1.60 -10.69 30.38
CA ALA A 448 0.90 -9.46 30.08
C ALA A 448 1.70 -8.29 30.67
N THR A 449 1.86 -7.23 29.89
CA THR A 449 2.42 -5.94 30.31
C THR A 449 1.45 -4.85 29.88
N ASP A 450 1.35 -3.77 30.65
CA ASP A 450 0.50 -2.62 30.29
C ASP A 450 1.01 -1.95 29.00
N GLY A 451 0.13 -1.80 28.00
CA GLY A 451 0.33 -0.99 26.79
C GLY A 451 0.56 -1.77 25.49
N ASP A 452 0.41 -1.06 24.36
CA ASP A 452 0.56 -1.59 22.99
C ASP A 452 2.02 -1.61 22.51
N ARG A 453 2.93 -2.22 23.28
CA ARG A 453 4.36 -2.30 22.94
C ARG A 453 4.84 -3.71 22.66
N TRP A 454 5.89 -3.84 21.84
CA TRP A 454 6.62 -5.09 21.67
C TRP A 454 7.10 -5.66 23.00
N ARG A 455 6.88 -6.96 23.20
CA ARG A 455 7.19 -7.67 24.45
C ARG A 455 8.35 -8.63 24.25
N PRO A 456 9.40 -8.56 25.09
CA PRO A 456 10.50 -9.50 25.00
C PRO A 456 10.07 -10.89 25.46
N TRP A 457 10.66 -11.90 24.84
CA TRP A 457 10.50 -13.29 25.22
C TRP A 457 11.85 -14.02 25.15
N SER A 458 11.99 -15.07 25.94
CA SER A 458 13.14 -15.96 25.87
C SER A 458 12.78 -17.37 26.30
N ALA A 459 13.53 -18.34 25.78
CA ALA A 459 13.51 -19.72 26.22
C ALA A 459 14.93 -20.30 26.15
N THR A 460 15.21 -21.26 27.02
CA THR A 460 16.47 -22.01 26.99
C THR A 460 16.22 -23.38 26.39
N VAL A 461 16.98 -23.74 25.36
CA VAL A 461 16.90 -25.03 24.68
C VAL A 461 18.25 -25.73 24.73
N THR A 462 18.24 -27.06 24.76
CA THR A 462 19.47 -27.85 24.73
C THR A 462 19.55 -28.56 23.39
N ILE A 463 20.61 -28.29 22.62
CA ILE A 463 20.81 -28.84 21.28
C ILE A 463 22.18 -29.52 21.20
N PRO A 464 22.30 -30.73 20.65
CA PRO A 464 23.60 -31.36 20.41
C PRO A 464 24.36 -30.63 19.30
N LYS A 465 25.63 -30.98 19.07
CA LYS A 465 26.37 -30.50 17.91
C LYS A 465 25.66 -30.90 16.61
N GLY A 466 25.48 -29.96 15.68
CA GLY A 466 24.76 -30.19 14.42
C GLY A 466 24.11 -28.92 13.88
N GLU A 467 23.44 -29.04 12.75
CA GLU A 467 22.63 -27.99 12.15
C GLU A 467 21.15 -28.19 12.51
N TYR A 468 20.42 -27.12 12.80
CA TYR A 468 19.03 -27.18 13.25
C TYR A 468 18.18 -26.02 12.71
N ASP A 469 16.91 -26.32 12.47
CA ASP A 469 15.85 -25.33 12.27
C ASP A 469 15.21 -25.01 13.62
N VAL A 470 15.30 -23.76 14.04
CA VAL A 470 14.62 -23.21 15.22
C VAL A 470 13.35 -22.53 14.73
N VAL A 471 12.22 -23.19 14.95
CA VAL A 471 10.91 -22.74 14.48
C VAL A 471 10.11 -22.20 15.67
N ILE A 472 9.63 -20.96 15.57
CA ILE A 472 8.67 -20.39 16.52
C ILE A 472 7.27 -20.44 15.90
N ARG A 473 6.30 -20.94 16.65
CA ARG A 473 4.90 -21.07 16.22
C ARG A 473 3.95 -20.32 17.13
N GLU A 474 2.99 -19.65 16.51
CA GLU A 474 1.81 -19.11 17.17
C GLU A 474 0.60 -19.95 16.74
N GLY A 475 0.13 -20.83 17.64
CA GLY A 475 -0.86 -21.86 17.28
C GLY A 475 -0.31 -22.74 16.15
N ASN A 476 -1.02 -22.79 15.02
CA ASN A 476 -0.63 -23.61 13.87
C ASN A 476 0.25 -22.87 12.85
N ARG A 477 0.46 -21.55 12.99
CA ARG A 477 1.26 -20.75 12.07
C ARG A 477 2.73 -20.75 12.48
N ILE A 478 3.63 -20.91 11.52
CA ILE A 478 5.04 -20.55 11.70
C ILE A 478 5.08 -19.03 11.80
N ALA A 479 5.62 -18.53 12.90
CA ALA A 479 5.76 -17.10 13.16
C ALA A 479 7.15 -16.61 12.73
N ASP A 480 8.19 -17.40 12.98
CA ASP A 480 9.57 -17.15 12.54
C ASP A 480 10.34 -18.49 12.52
N GLU A 481 11.39 -18.58 11.71
CA GLU A 481 12.24 -19.76 11.54
C GLU A 481 13.69 -19.33 11.33
N LYS A 482 14.63 -19.97 12.03
CA LYS A 482 16.06 -19.68 11.93
C LYS A 482 16.85 -20.98 11.77
N VAL A 483 17.70 -21.03 10.75
CA VAL A 483 18.71 -22.10 10.60
C VAL A 483 19.94 -21.73 11.42
N VAL A 484 20.42 -22.64 12.26
CA VAL A 484 21.61 -22.41 13.10
C VAL A 484 22.54 -23.62 13.16
N THR A 485 23.82 -23.36 13.39
CA THR A 485 24.85 -24.39 13.55
C THR A 485 25.36 -24.43 14.98
N ALA A 486 25.10 -25.52 15.69
CA ALA A 486 25.65 -25.78 17.02
C ALA A 486 27.03 -26.44 16.90
N LYS A 487 28.09 -25.80 17.42
CA LYS A 487 29.48 -26.23 17.27
C LYS A 487 30.04 -27.05 18.43
#